data_AF-A0A6S7L0A6-F1
#
_entry.id   AF-A0A6S7L0A6-F1
#
_cell.length_a   1.000
_cell.length_b   1.000
_cell.length_c   1.000
_cell.angle_alpha   90.00
_cell.angle_beta   90.00
_cell.angle_gamma   90.00
#
_symmetry.space_group_name_H-M   'P 1'
#
loop_
_entity.id
_entity.type
_entity.pdbx_description
1 polymer ?
#
loop_
_entity_poly.entity_id
_entity_poly.type
_entity_poly.pdbx_seq_one_letter_code
_entity_poly.pdbx_strand_id
1 'polypeptide(L)'
;MNVNPTCFCGQPETLVHLFTSCPLVRDLLVWFTLQLNRYDPLVILTDGDILFGFSSASRIPLVFSALLGILRHQVWLARNKHRFENIAPCSQDSLRKAKSTFRFMVRLQKRHNPVGQFTHEWLADGIVG
;
A
#
# COMPACT_ATOMS: atom_id res chain seq x y z
N MET A 1 -6.09 -15.73 -26.50
CA MET A 1 -5.83 -16.17 -25.11
C MET A 1 -7.08 -15.87 -24.29
N ASN A 2 -7.83 -16.90 -23.88
CA ASN A 2 -9.01 -16.71 -23.03
C ASN A 2 -8.50 -16.54 -21.60
N VAL A 3 -8.39 -15.31 -21.14
CA VAL A 3 -7.79 -15.06 -19.84
C VAL A 3 -8.86 -15.21 -18.77
N ASN A 4 -8.65 -16.16 -17.86
CA ASN A 4 -9.59 -16.44 -16.78
C ASN A 4 -9.88 -15.14 -16.00
N PRO A 5 -11.14 -14.68 -15.91
CA PRO A 5 -11.51 -13.46 -15.20
C PRO A 5 -11.53 -13.64 -13.68
N THR A 6 -11.21 -14.82 -13.14
CA THR A 6 -11.17 -15.05 -11.70
C THR A 6 -9.84 -14.65 -11.09
N CYS A 7 -9.90 -14.02 -9.92
CA CYS A 7 -8.78 -13.82 -9.02
C CYS A 7 -8.27 -15.17 -8.50
N PHE A 8 -7.02 -15.21 -8.01
CA PHE A 8 -6.42 -16.42 -7.43
C PHE A 8 -7.22 -16.99 -6.22
N CYS A 9 -8.04 -16.17 -5.57
CA CYS A 9 -8.92 -16.59 -4.47
C CYS A 9 -10.30 -17.10 -4.93
N GLY A 10 -10.52 -17.25 -6.24
CA GLY A 10 -11.75 -17.79 -6.83
C GLY A 10 -12.88 -16.78 -7.04
N GLN A 11 -12.72 -15.53 -6.59
CA GLN A 11 -13.70 -14.45 -6.83
C GLN A 11 -13.52 -13.81 -8.21
N PRO A 12 -14.55 -13.16 -8.77
CA PRO A 12 -14.40 -12.31 -9.95
C PRO A 12 -13.36 -11.22 -9.71
N GLU A 13 -12.41 -11.08 -10.62
CA GLU A 13 -11.35 -10.10 -10.46
C GLU A 13 -11.83 -8.70 -10.87
N THR A 14 -12.07 -7.85 -9.87
CA THR A 14 -12.38 -6.42 -10.04
C THR A 14 -11.34 -5.58 -9.29
N LEU A 15 -11.23 -4.29 -9.61
CA LEU A 15 -10.35 -3.38 -8.87
C LEU A 15 -10.74 -3.29 -7.38
N VAL A 16 -12.04 -3.20 -7.12
CA VAL A 16 -12.59 -3.20 -5.75
C VAL A 16 -12.15 -4.46 -5.03
N HIS A 17 -12.43 -5.64 -5.62
CA HIS A 17 -12.02 -6.91 -5.02
C HIS A 17 -10.51 -6.93 -4.75
N LEU A 18 -9.69 -6.67 -5.77
CA LEU A 18 -8.24 -6.81 -5.70
C LEU A 18 -7.60 -5.93 -4.63
N PHE A 19 -8.08 -4.70 -4.45
CA PHE A 19 -7.46 -3.72 -3.56
C PHE A 19 -8.14 -3.52 -2.22
N THR A 20 -9.40 -3.94 -2.03
CA THR A 20 -10.12 -3.74 -0.76
C THR A 20 -10.51 -5.05 -0.06
N SER A 21 -10.74 -6.12 -0.82
CA SER A 21 -11.38 -7.34 -0.28
C SER A 21 -10.54 -8.62 -0.43
N CYS A 22 -9.55 -8.62 -1.34
CA CYS A 22 -8.78 -9.81 -1.68
C CYS A 22 -7.89 -10.27 -0.51
N PRO A 23 -7.77 -11.59 -0.25
CA PRO A 23 -6.83 -12.08 0.76
C PRO A 23 -5.38 -11.62 0.55
N LEU A 24 -4.98 -11.32 -0.69
CA LEU A 24 -3.65 -10.82 -1.05
C LEU A 24 -3.35 -9.43 -0.46
N VAL A 25 -4.35 -8.57 -0.32
CA VAL A 25 -4.15 -7.19 0.12
C VAL A 25 -4.37 -7.03 1.62
N ARG A 26 -4.88 -8.05 2.31
CA ARG A 26 -5.29 -7.97 3.71
C ARG A 26 -4.17 -7.52 4.65
N ASP A 27 -3.00 -8.15 4.61
CA ASP A 27 -1.90 -7.74 5.51
C ASP A 27 -1.36 -6.35 5.17
N LEU A 28 -1.47 -5.96 3.90
CA LEU A 28 -1.05 -4.66 3.39
C LEU A 28 -1.97 -3.56 3.92
N LEU A 29 -3.29 -3.74 3.84
CA LEU A 29 -4.27 -2.79 4.38
C LEU A 29 -4.23 -2.70 5.90
N VAL A 30 -4.07 -3.84 6.59
CA VAL A 30 -3.90 -3.83 8.05
C VAL A 30 -2.68 -3.00 8.43
N TRP A 31 -1.54 -3.24 7.77
CA TRP A 31 -0.34 -2.46 8.04
C TRP A 31 -0.49 -0.98 7.70
N PHE A 32 -1.11 -0.65 6.56
CA PHE A 32 -1.39 0.72 6.14
C PHE A 32 -2.27 1.46 7.13
N THR A 33 -3.39 0.86 7.50
CA THR A 33 -4.35 1.40 8.47
C THR A 33 -3.70 1.62 9.82
N LEU A 34 -2.82 0.70 10.26
CA LEU A 34 -2.04 0.89 11.48
C LEU A 34 -1.09 2.10 11.39
N GLN A 35 -0.47 2.36 10.23
CA GLN A 35 0.36 3.56 10.08
C GLN A 35 -0.49 4.83 10.07
N LEU A 36 -1.64 4.78 9.40
CA LEU A 36 -2.56 5.91 9.28
C LEU A 36 -3.16 6.28 10.64
N ASN A 37 -3.62 5.29 11.41
CA ASN A 37 -4.17 5.50 12.76
C ASN A 37 -3.13 6.01 13.77
N ARG A 38 -1.84 5.71 13.57
CA ARG A 38 -0.76 6.28 14.40
C ARG A 38 -0.58 7.77 14.14
N TYR A 39 -0.78 8.18 12.89
CA TYR A 39 -0.68 9.58 12.47
C TYR A 39 -1.94 10.37 12.87
N ASP A 40 -3.12 9.86 12.52
CA ASP A 40 -4.40 10.46 12.87
C ASP A 40 -5.44 9.36 13.17
N PRO A 41 -5.75 9.11 14.46
CA PRO A 41 -6.73 8.11 14.87
C PRO A 41 -8.16 8.36 14.40
N LEU A 42 -8.49 9.58 13.94
CA LEU A 42 -9.83 9.95 13.49
C LEU A 42 -10.05 9.66 11.99
N VAL A 43 -8.99 9.30 11.26
CA VAL A 43 -9.09 9.04 9.83
C VAL A 43 -9.73 7.69 9.60
N ILE A 44 -10.87 7.72 8.89
CA ILE A 44 -11.56 6.52 8.42
C ILE A 44 -11.13 6.27 6.98
N LEU A 45 -10.49 5.12 6.75
CA LEU A 45 -10.09 4.70 5.41
C LEU A 45 -11.30 4.15 4.66
N THR A 46 -11.63 4.75 3.52
CA THR A 46 -12.71 4.26 2.64
C THR A 46 -12.17 3.48 1.45
N ASP A 47 -13.04 2.67 0.82
CA ASP A 47 -12.71 2.02 -0.46
C ASP A 47 -12.34 3.04 -1.55
N GLY A 48 -12.96 4.23 -1.52
CA GLY A 48 -12.63 5.33 -2.41
C GLY A 48 -11.19 5.80 -2.24
N ASP A 49 -10.74 6.00 -0.99
CA ASP A 49 -9.35 6.36 -0.70
C ASP A 49 -8.39 5.26 -1.15
N ILE A 50 -8.73 4.00 -0.86
CA ILE A 50 -7.91 2.83 -1.23
C ILE A 50 -7.78 2.68 -2.74
N LEU A 51 -8.80 3.03 -3.52
CA LEU A 51 -8.80 2.88 -4.98
C LEU A 51 -8.24 4.10 -5.71
N PHE A 52 -8.67 5.30 -5.30
CA PHE A 52 -8.43 6.54 -6.03
C PHE A 52 -7.41 7.46 -5.35
N GLY A 53 -7.10 7.18 -4.08
CA GLY A 53 -6.24 8.02 -3.24
C GLY A 53 -7.05 9.05 -2.46
N PHE A 54 -6.37 9.74 -1.55
CA PHE A 54 -7.01 10.74 -0.71
C PHE A 54 -7.34 12.01 -1.50
N SER A 55 -8.46 12.66 -1.14
CA SER A 55 -8.85 13.93 -1.75
C SER A 55 -7.84 15.06 -1.43
N SER A 56 -7.79 16.09 -2.26
CA SER A 56 -6.97 17.29 -2.00
C SER A 56 -7.42 18.06 -0.75
N ALA A 57 -8.66 17.86 -0.31
CA ALA A 57 -9.21 18.42 0.93
C ALA A 57 -8.80 17.60 2.17
N SER A 58 -8.23 16.40 1.97
CA SER A 58 -7.77 15.57 3.07
C SER A 58 -6.53 16.20 3.73
N ARG A 59 -6.43 16.11 5.05
CA ARG A 59 -5.23 16.51 5.80
C ARG A 59 -4.15 15.43 5.78
N ILE A 60 -4.28 14.45 4.88
CA ILE A 60 -3.41 13.29 4.84
C ILE A 60 -2.12 13.65 4.11
N PRO A 61 -0.94 13.47 4.74
CA PRO A 61 0.33 13.75 4.08
C PRO A 61 0.48 12.96 2.77
N LEU A 62 1.09 13.58 1.76
CA LEU A 62 1.30 13.04 0.38
C LEU A 62 1.90 11.63 0.33
N VAL A 63 2.62 11.32 1.37
CA VAL A 63 3.31 10.07 1.56
C VAL A 63 2.42 8.87 1.89
N PHE A 64 1.25 9.06 2.51
CA PHE A 64 0.31 7.97 2.68
C PHE A 64 -0.25 7.63 1.31
N SER A 65 -0.41 8.62 0.42
CA SER A 65 -0.66 8.38 -1.00
C SER A 65 0.49 7.62 -1.67
N ALA A 66 1.75 7.99 -1.40
CA ALA A 66 2.92 7.27 -1.93
C ALA A 66 3.00 5.83 -1.41
N LEU A 67 2.76 5.62 -0.11
CA LEU A 67 2.72 4.33 0.54
C LEU A 67 1.61 3.46 -0.04
N LEU A 68 0.40 4.02 -0.18
CA LEU A 68 -0.72 3.33 -0.81
C LEU A 68 -0.40 2.95 -2.26
N GLY A 69 0.29 3.83 -3.00
CA GLY A 69 0.82 3.53 -4.33
C GLY A 69 1.79 2.34 -4.33
N ILE A 70 2.72 2.28 -3.38
CA ILE A 70 3.62 1.12 -3.21
C ILE A 70 2.81 -0.16 -2.96
N LEU A 71 1.82 -0.12 -2.08
CA LEU A 71 1.01 -1.28 -1.75
C LEU A 71 0.23 -1.78 -2.97
N ARG A 72 -0.44 -0.88 -3.70
CA ARG A 72 -1.13 -1.21 -4.95
C ARG A 72 -0.17 -1.83 -5.96
N HIS A 73 1.05 -1.29 -6.09
CA HIS A 73 2.06 -1.84 -6.98
C HIS A 73 2.48 -3.27 -6.60
N GLN A 74 2.68 -3.56 -5.30
CA GLN A 74 3.02 -4.92 -4.86
C GLN A 74 1.89 -5.92 -5.08
N VAL A 75 0.63 -5.54 -4.84
CA VAL A 75 -0.55 -6.37 -5.15
C VAL A 75 -0.62 -6.66 -6.64
N TRP A 76 -0.44 -5.62 -7.47
CA TRP A 76 -0.45 -5.75 -8.93
C TRP A 76 0.64 -6.71 -9.42
N LEU A 77 1.86 -6.58 -8.90
CA LEU A 77 2.97 -7.48 -9.22
C LEU A 77 2.68 -8.93 -8.82
N ALA A 78 2.19 -9.15 -7.60
CA ALA A 78 1.90 -10.50 -7.10
C ALA A 78 0.76 -11.16 -7.90
N ARG A 79 -0.30 -10.41 -8.21
CA ARG A 79 -1.39 -10.87 -9.08
C ARG A 79 -0.88 -11.22 -10.48
N ASN A 80 0.00 -10.39 -11.07
CA ASN A 80 0.55 -10.66 -12.40
C ASN A 80 1.46 -11.88 -12.43
N LYS A 81 2.32 -12.06 -11.43
CA LYS A 81 3.14 -13.28 -11.30
C LYS A 81 2.27 -14.53 -11.25
N HIS A 82 1.16 -14.50 -10.52
CA HIS A 82 0.21 -15.61 -10.55
C HIS A 82 -0.39 -15.84 -11.93
N ARG A 83 -0.86 -14.78 -12.58
CA ARG A 83 -1.55 -14.88 -13.87
C ARG A 83 -0.63 -15.32 -15.02
N PHE A 84 0.61 -14.88 -15.03
CA PHE A 84 1.54 -15.10 -16.14
C PHE A 84 2.59 -16.17 -15.87
N GLU A 85 2.96 -16.39 -14.60
CA GLU A 85 4.01 -17.33 -14.21
C GLU A 85 3.47 -18.48 -13.33
N ASN A 86 2.17 -18.51 -13.04
CA ASN A 86 1.51 -19.48 -12.14
C ASN A 86 2.13 -19.55 -10.73
N ILE A 87 2.75 -18.46 -10.28
CA ILE A 87 3.33 -18.36 -8.93
C ILE A 87 2.24 -17.94 -7.94
N ALA A 88 2.01 -18.73 -6.90
CA ALA A 88 1.01 -18.42 -5.88
C ALA A 88 1.29 -17.06 -5.20
N PRO A 89 0.31 -16.13 -5.13
CA PRO A 89 0.50 -14.87 -4.42
C PRO A 89 0.67 -15.09 -2.92
N CYS A 90 1.61 -14.34 -2.32
CA CYS A 90 1.82 -14.33 -0.88
C CYS A 90 1.66 -12.88 -0.36
N SER A 91 0.66 -12.66 0.49
CA SER A 91 0.38 -11.37 1.12
C SER A 91 1.56 -10.91 1.98
N GLN A 92 2.14 -11.80 2.78
CA GLN A 92 3.30 -11.47 3.62
C GLN A 92 4.55 -11.09 2.82
N ASP A 93 4.81 -11.78 1.71
CA ASP A 93 5.95 -11.44 0.84
C ASP A 93 5.75 -10.07 0.19
N SER A 94 4.51 -9.79 -0.24
CA SER A 94 4.12 -8.49 -0.81
C SER A 94 4.27 -7.37 0.23
N LEU A 95 3.86 -7.62 1.48
CA LEU A 95 4.05 -6.70 2.60
C LEU A 95 5.55 -6.46 2.90
N ARG A 96 6.37 -7.52 2.94
CA ARG A 96 7.83 -7.39 3.16
C ARG A 96 8.48 -6.53 2.07
N LYS A 97 8.12 -6.75 0.81
CA LYS A 97 8.58 -5.93 -0.33
C LYS A 97 8.10 -4.48 -0.19
N ALA A 98 6.82 -4.25 0.10
CA ALA A 98 6.28 -2.91 0.30
C ALA A 98 7.02 -2.14 1.41
N LYS A 99 7.22 -2.77 2.58
CA LYS A 99 8.01 -2.20 3.68
C LYS A 99 9.44 -1.88 3.27
N SER A 100 10.07 -2.73 2.46
CA SER A 100 11.42 -2.49 1.93
C SER A 100 11.46 -1.28 0.99
N THR A 101 10.55 -1.24 0.01
CA THR A 101 10.41 -0.13 -0.94
C THR A 101 10.13 1.18 -0.22
N PHE A 102 9.21 1.18 0.76
CA PHE A 102 8.88 2.38 1.54
C PHE A 102 10.10 2.90 2.32
N ARG A 103 10.81 2.02 3.04
CA ARG A 103 12.06 2.38 3.74
C ARG A 103 13.11 2.95 2.80
N PHE A 104 13.24 2.39 1.60
CA PHE A 104 14.14 2.91 0.59
C PHE A 104 13.75 4.31 0.12
N MET A 105 12.48 4.56 -0.20
CA MET A 105 12.00 5.90 -0.58
C MET A 105 12.22 6.93 0.52
N VAL A 106 11.91 6.59 1.78
CA VAL A 106 12.16 7.47 2.92
C VAL A 106 13.65 7.78 3.06
N ARG A 107 14.53 6.79 2.90
CA ARG A 107 15.99 7.00 2.94
C ARG A 107 16.48 7.90 1.80
N LEU A 108 15.98 7.70 0.58
CA LEU A 108 16.31 8.57 -0.55
C LEU A 108 15.89 10.01 -0.28
N GLN A 109 14.66 10.21 0.19
CA GLN A 109 14.16 11.55 0.49
C GLN A 109 14.98 12.24 1.58
N LYS A 110 15.38 11.51 2.64
CA LYS A 110 16.31 12.02 3.67
C LYS A 110 17.67 12.42 3.11
N ARG A 111 18.19 11.71 2.09
CA ARG A 111 19.46 12.07 1.43
C ARG A 111 19.32 13.34 0.59
N HIS A 112 18.20 13.51 -0.10
CA HIS A 112 17.94 14.67 -0.94
C HIS A 112 17.52 15.92 -0.14
N ASN A 113 16.91 15.75 1.03
CA ASN A 113 16.54 16.85 1.93
C ASN A 113 16.92 16.52 3.39
N PRO A 114 18.21 16.72 3.77
CA PRO A 114 18.71 16.40 5.11
C PRO A 114 18.27 17.38 6.20
N VAL A 115 17.80 18.59 5.83
CA VAL A 115 17.42 19.66 6.76
C VAL A 115 16.06 20.24 6.35
N GLY A 116 14.99 19.82 7.02
CA GLY A 116 13.70 20.53 6.96
C GLY A 116 12.49 19.63 6.75
N GLN A 117 11.60 19.59 7.75
CA GLN A 117 10.23 19.05 7.74
C GLN A 117 10.08 17.52 7.57
N PHE A 118 10.77 16.89 6.64
CA PHE A 118 10.58 15.47 6.30
C PHE A 118 11.01 14.47 7.39
N THR A 119 11.92 14.85 8.29
CA THR A 119 12.31 14.02 9.45
C THR A 119 11.41 14.25 10.65
N HIS A 120 10.93 15.48 10.85
CA HIS A 120 10.17 15.88 12.04
C HIS A 120 8.72 15.41 11.99
N GLU A 121 8.08 15.35 10.82
CA GLU A 121 6.72 14.83 10.65
C GLU A 121 6.63 13.29 10.72
N TRP A 122 7.78 12.59 10.81
CA TRP A 122 7.86 11.18 10.40
C TRP A 122 8.62 10.24 11.32
N LEU A 123 9.70 10.74 11.93
CA LEU A 123 10.38 10.04 13.02
C LEU A 123 9.67 10.26 14.35
N ALA A 124 8.94 11.37 14.50
CA ALA A 124 8.27 11.71 15.75
C ALA A 124 7.13 10.72 16.10
N ASP A 125 6.45 10.14 15.09
CA ASP A 125 5.29 9.26 15.29
C ASP A 125 5.58 7.74 15.17
N GLY A 126 6.85 7.34 15.09
CA GLY A 126 7.21 5.91 15.12
C GLY A 126 6.76 5.07 13.91
N ILE A 127 6.50 5.71 12.76
CA ILE A 127 6.08 5.06 11.51
C ILE A 127 7.27 4.35 10.82
N VAL A 128 8.49 4.82 11.08
CA VAL A 128 9.73 4.20 10.61
C VAL A 128 10.58 3.82 11.83
N GLY A 129 10.27 2.66 12.41
CA GLY A 129 11.07 1.94 13.39
C GLY A 129 11.33 0.52 12.91
#